data_AF-A0A1S6HWZ5-F1
#
_entry.id   AF-A0A1S6HWZ5-F1
#
_cell.length_a   1.000
_cell.length_b   1.000
_cell.length_c   1.000
_cell.angle_alpha   90.00
_cell.angle_beta   90.00
_cell.angle_gamma   90.00
#
_symmetry.space_group_name_H-M   'P 1'
#
loop_
_entity.id
_entity.type
_entity.pdbx_description
1 polymer ?
#
loop_
_entity_poly.entity_id
_entity_poly.type
_entity_poly.pdbx_seq_one_letter_code
_entity_poly.pdbx_strand_id
1 'polypeptide(L)'
;MKAIISIICLLFAGSAIAECEQNTHLTEIPYAKNSSYFPSKYAKQLDELIKNTSDKSGYLLLEFQILKHQSNDDARKYNMWLANRRIDRIKEYLTNSHYSAPVISRILTASNEDLRDVSISWCNGAQSSSAATLAVANQQLPLKEDSLGAIHSEGDASIDGETHIDTTSGSR
;
A
#
# COMPACT_ATOMS: atom_id res chain seq x y z
N MET A 1 4.69 59.28 -16.14
CA MET A 1 5.33 58.53 -15.04
C MET A 1 4.96 57.07 -15.19
N LYS A 2 5.97 56.19 -15.25
CA LYS A 2 5.84 54.74 -15.45
C LYS A 2 5.55 54.08 -14.10
N ALA A 3 4.47 53.31 -13.98
CA ALA A 3 4.25 52.43 -12.84
C ALA A 3 4.24 50.98 -13.36
N ILE A 4 5.20 50.21 -12.86
CA ILE A 4 5.53 48.85 -13.24
C ILE A 4 4.54 47.92 -12.56
N ILE A 5 3.74 47.20 -13.35
CA ILE A 5 2.86 46.14 -12.85
C ILE A 5 3.73 44.92 -12.59
N SER A 6 4.06 44.69 -11.32
CA SER A 6 4.82 43.52 -10.87
C SER A 6 3.88 42.33 -10.73
N ILE A 7 3.96 41.39 -11.67
CA ILE A 7 3.26 40.10 -11.64
C ILE A 7 4.00 39.19 -10.67
N ILE A 8 3.42 38.98 -9.48
CA ILE A 8 3.88 37.97 -8.52
C ILE A 8 3.16 36.65 -8.88
N CYS A 9 3.83 35.80 -9.65
CA CYS A 9 3.43 34.40 -9.82
C CYS A 9 3.81 33.62 -8.57
N LEU A 10 2.84 33.45 -7.66
CA LEU A 10 2.94 32.50 -6.54
C LEU A 10 2.95 31.07 -7.10
N LEU A 11 4.15 30.50 -7.26
CA LEU A 11 4.33 29.08 -7.51
C LEU A 11 4.00 28.30 -6.24
N PHE A 12 2.73 27.95 -6.07
CA PHE A 12 2.35 26.86 -5.17
C PHE A 12 2.77 25.53 -5.83
N ALA A 13 4.06 25.23 -5.78
CA ALA A 13 4.55 23.88 -5.99
C ALA A 13 4.17 23.06 -4.76
N GLY A 14 2.94 22.55 -4.73
CA GLY A 14 2.54 21.56 -3.74
C GLY A 14 3.40 20.32 -3.94
N SER A 15 4.08 19.88 -2.89
CA SER A 15 4.75 18.59 -2.87
C SER A 15 3.69 17.51 -3.07
N ALA A 16 3.58 16.95 -4.28
CA ALA A 16 2.76 15.77 -4.51
C ALA A 16 3.38 14.63 -3.69
N ILE A 17 2.82 14.36 -2.52
CA ILE A 17 3.14 13.17 -1.76
C ILE A 17 2.54 12.02 -2.56
N ALA A 18 3.39 11.17 -3.11
CA ALA A 18 2.96 9.98 -3.82
C ALA A 18 2.32 9.02 -2.79
N GLU A 19 1.00 9.04 -2.71
CA GLU A 19 0.21 8.11 -1.91
C GLU A 19 -0.13 6.90 -2.79
N CYS A 20 0.14 5.69 -2.29
CA CYS A 20 -0.09 4.45 -3.02
C CYS A 20 -1.29 3.72 -2.42
N GLU A 21 -2.49 4.28 -2.56
CA GLU A 21 -3.72 3.66 -2.03
C GLU A 21 -4.07 2.35 -2.77
N GLN A 22 -3.76 2.28 -4.08
CA GLN A 22 -3.98 1.09 -4.90
C GLN A 22 -2.63 0.54 -5.39
N ASN A 23 -2.00 -0.26 -4.52
CA ASN A 23 -0.81 -1.02 -4.88
C ASN A 23 -1.20 -2.40 -5.46
N THR A 24 -0.48 -2.84 -6.49
CA THR A 24 -0.51 -4.22 -6.97
C THR A 24 0.85 -4.81 -6.71
N HIS A 25 0.92 -5.78 -5.80
CA HIS A 25 2.15 -6.52 -5.57
C HIS A 25 2.57 -7.26 -6.85
N LEU A 26 3.83 -7.08 -7.27
CA LEU A 26 4.36 -7.69 -8.48
C LEU A 26 5.26 -8.89 -8.17
N THR A 27 6.28 -8.68 -7.32
CA THR A 27 7.23 -9.74 -6.95
C THR A 27 8.06 -9.33 -5.72
N GLU A 28 8.78 -10.30 -5.19
CA GLU A 28 9.76 -10.14 -4.11
C GLU A 28 11.12 -10.64 -4.57
N ILE A 29 12.18 -9.86 -4.30
CA ILE A 29 13.55 -10.24 -4.63
C ILE A 29 14.31 -10.52 -3.33
N PRO A 30 14.52 -11.79 -2.97
CA PRO A 30 15.22 -12.16 -1.76
C PRO A 30 16.73 -12.00 -1.88
N TYR A 31 17.34 -11.61 -0.76
CA TYR A 31 18.77 -11.44 -0.61
C TYR A 31 19.33 -12.45 0.40
N ALA A 32 20.53 -12.93 0.10
CA ALA A 32 21.32 -13.67 1.07
C ALA A 32 21.68 -12.79 2.28
N LYS A 33 21.88 -13.41 3.44
CA LYS A 33 22.33 -12.73 4.66
C LYS A 33 23.62 -11.96 4.38
N ASN A 34 23.69 -10.70 4.83
CA ASN A 34 24.84 -9.81 4.64
C ASN A 34 25.24 -9.53 3.18
N SER A 35 24.37 -9.84 2.20
CA SER A 35 24.58 -9.51 0.80
C SER A 35 23.68 -8.35 0.36
N SER A 36 24.24 -7.44 -0.42
CA SER A 36 23.48 -6.42 -1.16
C SER A 36 23.19 -6.81 -2.60
N TYR A 37 23.73 -7.92 -3.11
CA TYR A 37 23.53 -8.36 -4.49
C TYR A 37 22.41 -9.37 -4.56
N PHE A 38 21.39 -9.10 -5.37
CA PHE A 38 20.34 -10.07 -5.62
C PHE A 38 20.85 -11.17 -6.56
N PRO A 39 20.40 -12.42 -6.39
CA PRO A 39 20.79 -13.51 -7.27
C PRO A 39 20.38 -13.25 -8.73
N SER A 40 21.25 -13.58 -9.68
CA SER A 40 21.01 -13.36 -11.12
C SER A 40 19.75 -14.01 -11.68
N LYS A 41 19.25 -15.09 -11.04
CA LYS A 41 17.98 -15.72 -11.39
C LYS A 41 16.76 -14.77 -11.32
N TYR A 42 16.85 -13.70 -10.54
CA TYR A 42 15.79 -12.70 -10.43
C TYR A 42 15.86 -11.60 -11.51
N ALA A 43 16.94 -11.54 -12.30
CA ALA A 43 17.05 -10.58 -13.42
C ALA A 43 15.92 -10.75 -14.43
N LYS A 44 15.57 -12.01 -14.77
CA LYS A 44 14.44 -12.30 -15.68
C LYS A 44 13.10 -11.78 -15.17
N GLN A 45 12.86 -11.86 -13.86
CA GLN A 45 11.62 -11.34 -13.26
C GLN A 45 11.57 -9.81 -13.36
N LEU A 46 12.70 -9.14 -13.16
CA LEU A 46 12.81 -7.69 -13.38
C LEU A 46 12.59 -7.31 -14.85
N ASP A 47 13.13 -8.10 -15.79
CA ASP A 47 12.92 -7.88 -17.23
C ASP A 47 11.44 -8.00 -17.63
N GLU A 48 10.73 -8.99 -17.08
CA GLU A 48 9.29 -9.16 -17.29
C GLU A 48 8.49 -7.99 -16.71
N LEU A 49 8.87 -7.54 -15.51
CA LEU A 49 8.27 -6.38 -14.87
C LEU A 49 8.45 -5.10 -15.70
N ILE A 50 9.64 -4.88 -16.26
CA ILE A 50 9.94 -3.75 -17.14
C ILE A 50 8.96 -3.76 -18.33
N LYS A 51 8.82 -4.89 -19.01
CA LYS A 51 7.91 -5.02 -20.17
C LYS A 51 6.44 -4.75 -19.81
N ASN A 52 6.01 -5.15 -18.62
CA ASN A 52 4.60 -5.12 -18.23
C ASN A 52 4.13 -3.78 -17.64
N THR A 53 5.06 -2.88 -17.29
CA THR A 53 4.74 -1.66 -16.53
C THR A 53 5.23 -0.36 -17.17
N SER A 54 6.18 -0.40 -18.11
CA SER A 54 6.83 0.81 -18.66
C SER A 54 5.89 1.82 -19.32
N ASP A 55 4.76 1.37 -19.87
CA ASP A 55 3.80 2.22 -20.59
C ASP A 55 2.58 2.63 -19.74
N LYS A 56 2.53 2.23 -18.47
CA LYS A 56 1.40 2.49 -17.59
C LYS A 56 1.61 3.78 -16.81
N SER A 57 0.52 4.52 -16.60
CA SER A 57 0.51 5.66 -15.68
C SER A 57 0.61 5.18 -14.23
N GLY A 58 1.66 5.62 -13.53
CA GLY A 58 1.94 5.19 -12.18
C GLY A 58 3.43 5.25 -11.87
N TYR A 59 3.80 4.56 -10.80
CA TYR A 59 5.18 4.42 -10.39
C TYR A 59 5.41 3.06 -9.75
N LEU A 60 6.66 2.65 -9.74
CA LEU A 60 7.11 1.44 -9.10
C LEU A 60 7.51 1.76 -7.66
N LEU A 61 7.01 0.99 -6.70
CA LEU A 61 7.34 1.12 -5.28
C LEU A 61 8.23 -0.05 -4.86
N LEU A 62 9.42 0.27 -4.34
CA LEU A 62 10.38 -0.68 -3.77
C LEU A 62 10.38 -0.55 -2.25
N GLU A 63 10.02 -1.62 -1.54
CA GLU A 63 9.98 -1.61 -0.08
C GLU A 63 10.93 -2.66 0.50
N PHE A 64 11.67 -2.28 1.55
CA PHE A 64 12.49 -3.21 2.32
C PHE A 64 12.11 -3.10 3.79
N GLN A 65 11.87 -4.25 4.43
CA GLN A 65 11.48 -4.31 5.83
C GLN A 65 12.70 -4.56 6.74
N ILE A 66 12.80 -3.82 7.83
CA ILE A 66 13.80 -4.00 8.88
C ILE A 66 13.05 -4.32 10.18
N LEU A 67 13.57 -5.30 10.93
CA LEU A 67 13.06 -5.63 12.25
C LEU A 67 12.99 -4.39 13.15
N LYS A 68 11.85 -4.22 13.81
CA LYS A 68 11.60 -3.18 14.80
C LYS A 68 12.61 -3.21 15.94
N HIS A 69 12.92 -4.42 16.40
CA HIS A 69 13.84 -4.64 17.51
C HIS A 69 15.19 -5.13 16.96
N GLN A 70 16.22 -4.32 17.19
CA GLN A 70 17.60 -4.59 16.79
C GLN A 70 18.45 -4.79 18.04
N SER A 71 19.49 -5.63 17.94
CA SER A 71 20.34 -5.98 19.09
C SER A 71 21.08 -4.78 19.68
N ASN A 72 21.54 -3.84 18.84
CA ASN A 72 22.22 -2.61 19.25
C ASN A 72 22.18 -1.56 18.13
N ASP A 73 22.73 -0.36 18.39
CA ASP A 73 22.76 0.75 17.44
C ASP A 73 23.62 0.45 16.19
N ASP A 74 24.75 -0.24 16.34
CA ASP A 74 25.61 -0.61 15.21
C ASP A 74 24.91 -1.57 14.27
N ALA A 75 24.20 -2.57 14.81
CA ALA A 75 23.36 -3.48 14.04
C ALA A 75 22.25 -2.74 13.31
N ARG A 76 21.59 -1.77 13.96
CA ARG A 76 20.58 -0.92 13.34
C ARG A 76 21.15 -0.10 12.18
N LYS A 77 22.29 0.56 12.38
CA LYS A 77 22.98 1.34 11.34
C LYS A 77 23.40 0.46 10.17
N TYR A 78 23.99 -0.70 10.46
CA TYR A 78 24.40 -1.67 9.45
C TYR A 78 23.20 -2.20 8.65
N ASN A 79 22.10 -2.59 9.31
CA ASN A 79 20.91 -3.10 8.64
C ASN A 79 20.22 -2.02 7.80
N MET A 80 20.18 -0.77 8.28
CA MET A 80 19.71 0.37 7.51
C MET A 80 20.57 0.62 6.26
N TRP A 81 21.90 0.62 6.41
CA TRP A 81 22.82 0.74 5.29
C TRP A 81 22.61 -0.39 4.27
N LEU A 82 22.50 -1.63 4.74
CA LEU A 82 22.34 -2.79 3.88
C LEU A 82 20.99 -2.77 3.13
N ALA A 83 19.91 -2.38 3.79
CA ALA A 83 18.59 -2.21 3.17
C ALA A 83 18.63 -1.18 2.03
N ASN A 84 19.26 -0.02 2.26
CA ASN A 84 19.46 0.99 1.21
C ASN A 84 20.23 0.41 0.03
N ARG A 85 21.36 -0.27 0.30
CA ARG A 85 22.18 -0.88 -0.76
C ARG A 85 21.42 -1.90 -1.59
N ARG A 86 20.53 -2.70 -0.98
CA ARG A 86 19.69 -3.67 -1.68
C ARG A 86 18.68 -3.01 -2.61
N ILE A 87 17.99 -1.98 -2.13
CA ILE A 87 17.09 -1.16 -2.95
C ILE A 87 17.87 -0.52 -4.12
N ASP A 88 19.04 0.04 -3.84
CA ASP A 88 19.88 0.69 -4.85
C ASP A 88 20.32 -0.26 -5.96
N ARG A 89 20.59 -1.53 -5.65
CA ARG A 89 20.92 -2.51 -6.72
C ARG A 89 19.78 -2.75 -7.69
N ILE A 90 18.54 -2.77 -7.21
CA ILE A 90 17.38 -2.89 -8.09
C ILE A 90 17.20 -1.60 -8.89
N LYS A 91 17.33 -0.43 -8.27
CA LYS A 91 17.28 0.86 -8.99
C LYS A 91 18.34 0.97 -10.08
N GLU A 92 19.58 0.56 -9.78
CA GLU A 92 20.70 0.51 -10.72
C GLU A 92 20.35 -0.41 -11.91
N TYR A 93 19.80 -1.60 -11.63
CA TYR A 93 19.33 -2.50 -12.67
C TYR A 93 18.26 -1.86 -13.56
N LEU A 94 17.19 -1.31 -12.96
CA LEU A 94 16.10 -0.66 -13.69
C LEU A 94 16.60 0.52 -14.54
N THR A 95 17.52 1.32 -14.02
CA THR A 95 18.14 2.44 -14.72
C THR A 95 18.94 1.96 -15.94
N ASN A 96 19.79 0.94 -15.75
CA ASN A 96 20.60 0.37 -16.84
C ASN A 96 19.73 -0.30 -17.93
N SER A 97 18.57 -0.82 -17.54
CA SER A 97 17.56 -1.36 -18.47
C SER A 97 16.65 -0.29 -19.09
N HIS A 98 16.94 1.01 -18.88
CA HIS A 98 16.18 2.14 -19.42
C HIS A 98 14.69 2.12 -19.02
N TYR A 99 14.39 1.69 -17.79
CA TYR A 99 13.04 1.71 -17.26
C TYR A 99 12.51 3.16 -17.18
N SER A 100 11.36 3.41 -17.79
CA SER A 100 10.83 4.76 -18.02
C SER A 100 9.97 5.29 -16.87
N ALA A 101 9.32 4.41 -16.12
CA ALA A 101 8.40 4.83 -15.06
C ALA A 101 9.16 5.29 -13.81
N PRO A 102 8.60 6.25 -13.03
CA PRO A 102 9.20 6.67 -11.78
C PRO A 102 9.37 5.51 -10.79
N VAL A 103 10.44 5.53 -10.01
CA VAL A 103 10.72 4.52 -8.97
C VAL A 103 10.82 5.21 -7.62
N ILE A 104 9.93 4.83 -6.70
CA ILE A 104 9.89 5.29 -5.32
C ILE A 104 10.38 4.15 -4.43
N SER A 105 11.10 4.49 -3.36
CA SER A 105 11.59 3.49 -2.40
C SER A 105 11.27 3.86 -0.97
N ARG A 106 10.99 2.85 -0.14
CA ARG A 106 10.74 3.00 1.29
C ARG A 106 11.45 1.91 2.08
N ILE A 107 11.94 2.28 3.27
CA ILE A 107 12.42 1.31 4.26
C ILE A 107 11.45 1.33 5.43
N LEU A 108 10.85 0.20 5.74
CA LEU A 108 9.88 0.03 6.81
C LEU A 108 10.59 -0.55 8.04
N THR A 109 10.73 0.23 9.12
CA THR A 109 11.54 -0.14 10.29
C THR A 109 10.73 -0.74 11.44
N ALA A 110 9.53 -1.25 11.17
CA ALA A 110 8.58 -1.70 12.18
C ALA A 110 8.20 -3.18 12.03
N SER A 111 8.98 -3.97 11.27
CA SER A 111 8.66 -5.37 11.03
C SER A 111 8.93 -6.24 12.25
N ASN A 112 8.12 -7.29 12.43
CA ASN A 112 8.39 -8.33 13.42
C ASN A 112 9.11 -9.54 12.80
N GLU A 113 9.32 -9.52 11.48
CA GLU A 113 9.90 -10.62 10.72
C GLU A 113 11.24 -10.20 10.09
N ASP A 114 12.21 -11.12 10.07
CA ASP A 114 13.49 -10.91 9.37
C ASP A 114 13.33 -11.24 7.89
N LEU A 115 12.49 -10.45 7.22
CA LEU A 115 12.33 -10.51 5.78
C LEU A 115 13.55 -9.86 5.12
N ARG A 116 14.13 -10.58 4.15
CA ARG A 116 15.37 -10.16 3.48
C ARG A 116 15.13 -9.95 1.99
N ASP A 117 13.94 -9.53 1.64
CA ASP A 117 13.50 -9.26 0.28
C ASP A 117 13.27 -7.76 0.08
N VAL A 118 13.44 -7.33 -1.16
CA VAL A 118 12.82 -6.08 -1.61
C VAL A 118 11.49 -6.48 -2.24
N SER A 119 10.39 -6.03 -1.64
CA SER A 119 9.06 -6.14 -2.24
C SER A 119 8.90 -5.08 -3.32
N ILE A 120 8.34 -5.49 -4.45
CA ILE A 120 8.14 -4.64 -5.62
C ILE A 120 6.66 -4.60 -5.93
N SER A 121 6.09 -3.40 -5.90
CA SER A 121 4.69 -3.16 -6.18
C SER A 121 4.51 -2.07 -7.24
N TRP A 122 3.44 -2.15 -8.01
CA TRP A 122 3.01 -1.09 -8.91
C TRP A 122 1.96 -0.22 -8.23
N CYS A 123 2.15 1.09 -8.25
CA CYS A 123 1.20 2.07 -7.76
C CYS A 123 0.55 2.77 -8.95
N ASN A 124 -0.74 2.57 -9.14
CA ASN A 124 -1.47 3.23 -10.22
C ASN A 124 -1.58 4.73 -9.93
N GLY A 125 -1.22 5.58 -10.91
CA GLY A 125 -1.21 7.04 -10.77
C GLY A 125 -2.59 7.72 -10.78
N ALA A 126 -3.68 6.97 -10.57
CA ALA A 126 -5.03 7.48 -10.68
C ALA A 126 -5.55 8.02 -9.34
N GLN A 127 -5.51 9.34 -9.21
CA GLN A 127 -6.35 10.20 -8.37
C GLN A 127 -6.56 9.75 -6.93
N SER A 128 -5.79 10.35 -6.02
CA SER A 128 -6.15 10.46 -4.60
C SER A 128 -7.62 10.91 -4.51
N SER A 129 -8.50 9.98 -4.14
CA SER A 129 -9.94 10.18 -3.97
C SER A 129 -10.26 10.97 -2.69
N SER A 130 -9.45 11.97 -2.37
CA SER A 130 -9.71 12.88 -1.24
C SER A 130 -10.78 13.94 -1.57
N ALA A 131 -11.20 14.06 -2.83
CA ALA A 131 -12.25 15.01 -3.23
C ALA A 131 -13.69 14.51 -3.02
N ALA A 132 -13.92 13.25 -2.63
CA ALA A 132 -15.27 12.67 -2.56
C ALA A 132 -15.93 12.72 -1.16
N THR A 133 -15.22 13.10 -0.09
CA THR A 133 -15.78 13.07 1.28
C THR A 133 -16.26 14.43 1.81
N LEU A 134 -15.99 15.54 1.11
CA LEU A 134 -16.40 16.89 1.57
C LEU A 134 -17.81 17.33 1.12
N ALA A 135 -18.52 16.51 0.31
CA ALA A 135 -19.84 16.87 -0.21
C ALA A 135 -21.03 16.30 0.58
N VAL A 136 -20.81 15.57 1.68
CA VAL A 136 -21.91 14.95 2.48
C VAL A 136 -22.18 15.68 3.80
N ALA A 137 -21.36 16.68 4.17
CA ALA A 137 -21.51 17.39 5.45
C ALA A 137 -22.49 18.59 5.41
N ASN A 138 -23.19 18.85 4.31
CA ASN A 138 -24.06 20.02 4.14
C ASN A 138 -25.54 19.69 3.92
N GLN A 139 -26.07 18.70 4.65
CA GLN A 139 -27.51 18.60 4.89
C GLN A 139 -27.81 18.73 6.38
N GLN A 140 -28.05 19.99 6.74
CA GLN A 140 -28.68 20.47 7.95
C GLN A 140 -29.92 19.62 8.30
N LEU A 141 -29.92 18.97 9.46
CA LEU A 141 -31.11 18.46 10.14
C LEU A 141 -31.99 19.63 10.61
N PRO A 142 -33.30 19.64 10.31
CA PRO A 142 -34.26 20.33 11.14
C PRO A 142 -34.98 19.34 12.05
N LEU A 143 -34.84 19.56 13.35
CA LEU A 143 -35.71 19.03 14.40
C LEU A 143 -37.17 19.44 14.10
N LYS A 144 -38.11 18.49 14.20
CA LYS A 144 -39.45 18.80 14.68
C LYS A 144 -40.11 17.56 15.32
N GLU A 145 -40.57 17.79 16.54
CA GLU A 145 -41.30 16.90 17.45
C GLU A 145 -42.72 16.53 16.97
N ASP A 146 -43.22 15.47 17.65
CA ASP A 146 -44.61 15.07 17.91
C ASP A 146 -45.49 14.49 16.79
N SER A 147 -45.86 13.20 16.95
CA SER A 147 -47.15 12.84 17.58
C SER A 147 -47.38 11.31 17.63
N LEU A 148 -47.99 10.88 18.74
CA LEU A 148 -48.49 9.53 19.07
C LEU A 148 -49.33 8.85 17.96
N GLY A 149 -49.28 7.51 17.91
CA GLY A 149 -50.19 6.68 17.11
C GLY A 149 -50.12 5.17 17.40
N ALA A 150 -50.82 4.77 18.46
CA ALA A 150 -51.50 3.49 18.76
C ALA A 150 -51.08 2.12 18.14
N ILE A 151 -50.69 1.20 19.04
CA ILE A 151 -51.17 -0.18 19.32
C ILE A 151 -51.93 -1.00 18.25
N HIS A 152 -51.44 -2.22 17.99
CA HIS A 152 -52.15 -3.51 17.77
C HIS A 152 -51.03 -4.61 17.81
N SER A 153 -50.90 -5.55 18.78
CA SER A 153 -51.77 -6.67 19.23
C SER A 153 -52.28 -7.50 18.04
N GLU A 154 -52.05 -8.81 17.87
CA GLU A 154 -51.59 -9.94 18.70
C GLU A 154 -51.09 -11.08 17.75
N GLY A 155 -50.46 -12.15 18.27
CA GLY A 155 -50.35 -13.41 17.51
C GLY A 155 -49.29 -14.41 17.97
N ASP A 156 -49.65 -15.21 18.98
CA ASP A 156 -48.96 -16.42 19.47
C ASP A 156 -48.64 -17.46 18.39
N ALA A 157 -47.55 -18.22 18.59
CA ALA A 157 -47.57 -19.66 18.94
C ALA A 157 -46.27 -20.39 18.56
N SER A 158 -45.59 -20.90 19.57
CA SER A 158 -44.56 -21.96 19.51
C SER A 158 -45.16 -23.30 19.09
N ILE A 159 -44.42 -24.16 18.36
CA ILE A 159 -44.43 -25.63 18.53
C ILE A 159 -43.04 -26.22 18.19
N ASP A 160 -42.59 -27.09 19.09
CA ASP A 160 -41.36 -27.89 19.10
C ASP A 160 -41.27 -28.97 17.98
N GLY A 161 -40.06 -29.50 17.78
CA GLY A 161 -39.83 -30.64 16.88
C GLY A 161 -38.41 -31.19 16.96
N GLU A 162 -38.16 -32.01 17.98
CA GLU A 162 -36.96 -32.82 18.22
C GLU A 162 -36.80 -33.96 17.19
N THR A 163 -35.55 -34.40 16.94
CA THR A 163 -35.07 -35.82 16.77
C THR A 163 -33.97 -36.00 15.69
N HIS A 164 -32.72 -36.00 16.15
CA HIS A 164 -31.76 -37.13 16.17
C HIS A 164 -31.24 -37.86 14.88
N ILE A 165 -29.89 -37.98 14.86
CA ILE A 165 -28.93 -38.99 14.32
C ILE A 165 -28.79 -39.28 12.82
N ASP A 166 -27.56 -39.11 12.30
CA ASP A 166 -26.69 -40.28 12.07
C ASP A 166 -25.19 -39.90 11.99
N THR A 167 -24.36 -40.63 12.74
CA THR A 167 -22.88 -40.56 12.72
C THR A 167 -22.38 -41.87 12.13
N THR A 168 -21.68 -41.83 11.00
CA THR A 168 -21.04 -43.02 10.42
C THR A 168 -19.52 -42.96 10.58
N SER A 169 -19.02 -44.02 11.19
CA SER A 169 -17.63 -44.42 11.39
C SER A 169 -16.92 -44.75 10.06
N GLY A 170 -15.59 -44.60 10.02
CA GLY A 170 -14.75 -44.99 8.89
C GLY A 170 -13.26 -45.00 9.22
N SER A 171 -12.83 -46.03 9.95
CA SER A 171 -11.41 -46.36 10.18
C SER A 171 -10.69 -46.73 8.88
N ARG A 172 -9.45 -46.25 8.72
CA ARG A 172 -8.30 -47.00 8.19
C ARG A 172 -6.99 -46.30 8.51
#